data_AF-R6C304-F1
#
_entry.id   AF-R6C304-F1
#
_cell.length_a   1.000
_cell.length_b   1.000
_cell.length_c   1.000
_cell.angle_alpha   90.00
_cell.angle_beta   90.00
_cell.angle_gamma   90.00
#
_symmetry.space_group_name_H-M   'P 1'
#
loop_
_entity.id
_entity.type
_entity.pdbx_description
1 polymer ?
#
loop_
_entity_poly.entity_id
_entity_poly.type
_entity_poly.pdbx_seq_one_letter_code
_entity_poly.pdbx_strand_id
1 'polypeptide(L)'
;MAFITRKKEDFLYFSPQEMYQDNKFKKIMGPLDYQAAMLNLYIENADKKTVALELPTGSGKTLVGLLIGEYRRRKNKEKVLFLCPTNQLVHQVVEQANLKYGLRAIAFCGKQKDYLPKDKSSFLMAEAIGVTTYSSFFALHSFFDDVDILIMDDVHSCEDYIISNWTIQIDSGNTVFLEIIKETNGFHDELSTDICFIVDWFYVLNGKLHFSSNISILPTALKEYYKHNHVDEAMRTYRPIIRSTFQGLCNLDCSKEFSQKLWNVLGRISDCNPLAMVWSEEASMDFYKIARQIMEYFSANNEDKKMDSKYAVIMGMTCYIHRIYQEIVEKQMQNGIGGRILFRTMLETYINLKYIMQREGEEPDIYEKFKAYGNGKYKLVMAKLREKKYTVSDNSQINEKIMEVIVNEDMDEVFVSMSVGYFDKIGVRTKFQKCGEDELYEIYYEYATNFAHGIWGAIRESSMLICDNPAHTYHCVPDYYMKQNLRSVFSDCEMVMKKTFDAIASYIEFPDFYSI
;
A
#
# COMPACT_ATOMS: atom_id res chain seq x y z
N MET A 1 21.80 6.51 79.08
CA MET A 1 22.49 7.10 77.92
C MET A 1 22.18 8.59 77.90
N ALA A 2 23.21 9.45 77.93
CA ALA A 2 23.02 10.90 77.91
C ALA A 2 22.50 11.33 76.52
N PHE A 3 21.39 12.06 76.50
CA PHE A 3 20.90 12.71 75.29
C PHE A 3 21.86 13.86 74.94
N ILE A 4 22.63 13.69 73.87
CA ILE A 4 23.44 14.75 73.30
C ILE A 4 22.50 15.63 72.47
N THR A 5 22.03 16.72 73.05
CA THR A 5 21.34 17.78 72.31
C THR A 5 22.36 18.48 71.42
N ARG A 6 22.31 18.25 70.09
CA ARG A 6 23.02 19.07 69.11
C ARG A 6 22.34 20.44 69.05
N LYS A 7 23.10 21.51 69.30
CA LYS A 7 22.65 22.88 69.01
C LYS A 7 22.30 22.99 67.52
N LYS A 8 21.17 23.62 67.20
CA LYS A 8 20.85 24.05 65.84
C LYS A 8 21.89 25.13 65.49
N GLU A 9 22.79 24.85 64.55
CA GLU A 9 23.63 25.90 63.97
C GLU A 9 22.70 26.78 63.14
N ASP A 10 22.59 28.06 63.49
CA ASP A 10 21.90 29.02 62.65
C ASP A 10 22.71 29.25 61.38
N PHE A 11 22.06 29.16 60.21
CA PHE A 11 22.69 29.41 58.92
C PHE A 11 22.86 30.92 58.74
N LEU A 12 24.08 31.42 58.96
CA LEU A 12 24.41 32.85 59.00
C LEU A 12 24.99 33.41 57.68
N TYR A 13 25.01 32.62 56.61
CA TYR A 13 25.64 33.01 55.34
C TYR A 13 24.64 33.69 54.39
N PHE A 14 25.07 34.78 53.76
CA PHE A 14 24.25 35.54 52.81
C PHE A 14 24.50 35.14 51.36
N SER A 15 25.62 34.49 51.04
CA SER A 15 25.93 34.02 49.68
C SER A 15 26.54 32.61 49.63
N PRO A 16 26.45 31.90 48.49
CA PRO A 16 27.14 30.62 48.28
C PRO A 16 28.66 30.72 48.48
N GLN A 17 29.27 31.85 48.12
CA GLN A 17 30.70 32.10 48.24
C GLN A 17 31.13 32.19 49.70
N GLU A 18 30.39 32.95 50.52
CA GLU A 18 30.63 33.09 51.95
C GLU A 18 30.51 31.74 52.66
N MET A 19 29.44 30.98 52.35
CA MET A 19 29.25 29.62 52.87
C MET A 19 30.41 28.69 52.49
N TYR A 20 30.92 28.80 51.26
CA TYR A 20 32.01 27.96 50.79
C TYR A 20 33.38 28.40 51.32
N GLN A 21 33.55 29.67 51.67
CA GLN A 21 34.78 30.18 52.26
C GLN A 21 35.07 29.46 53.60
N ASP A 22 34.03 29.22 54.38
CA ASP A 22 34.11 28.56 55.70
C ASP A 22 34.12 27.02 55.63
N ASN A 23 34.02 26.43 54.42
CA ASN A 23 34.12 25.00 54.25
C ASN A 23 35.57 24.51 54.42
N LYS A 24 35.86 23.88 55.57
CA LYS A 24 37.19 23.32 55.90
C LYS A 24 37.54 22.04 55.13
N PHE A 25 36.57 21.42 54.45
CA PHE A 25 36.78 20.18 53.70
C PHE A 25 37.14 20.39 52.23
N LYS A 26 37.11 21.63 51.73
CA LYS A 26 37.51 21.95 50.35
C LYS A 26 39.03 21.84 50.19
N LYS A 27 39.47 21.38 49.02
CA LYS A 27 40.89 21.31 48.63
C LYS A 27 41.30 22.38 47.61
N ILE A 28 40.34 23.18 47.15
CA ILE A 28 40.57 24.32 46.25
C ILE A 28 40.51 25.63 47.02
N MET A 29 41.20 26.67 46.54
CA MET A 29 41.25 27.97 47.22
C MET A 29 39.88 28.68 47.28
N GLY A 30 39.00 28.41 46.32
CA GLY A 30 37.67 29.03 46.22
C GLY A 30 37.18 29.07 44.76
N PRO A 31 35.99 29.64 44.51
CA PRO A 31 35.56 29.94 43.14
C PRO A 31 36.47 31.02 42.52
N LEU A 32 36.69 30.92 41.21
CA LEU A 32 37.39 31.95 40.42
C LEU A 32 36.51 33.20 40.25
N ASP A 33 37.09 34.35 39.91
CA ASP A 33 36.38 35.64 39.84
C ASP A 33 35.12 35.60 38.97
N TYR A 34 35.20 34.96 37.79
CA TYR A 34 34.04 34.82 36.90
C TYR A 34 32.97 33.86 37.47
N GLN A 35 33.36 32.84 38.25
CA GLN A 35 32.41 31.94 38.93
C GLN A 35 31.73 32.68 40.10
N ALA A 36 32.48 33.50 40.82
CA ALA A 36 31.94 34.36 41.87
C ALA A 36 30.97 35.40 41.31
N ALA A 37 31.27 35.97 40.14
CA ALA A 37 30.33 36.85 39.43
C ALA A 37 29.02 36.14 39.06
N MET A 38 29.09 34.90 38.55
CA MET A 38 27.90 34.11 38.25
C MET A 38 27.07 33.78 39.49
N LEU A 39 27.71 33.47 40.61
CA LEU A 39 27.02 33.22 41.88
C LEU A 39 26.34 34.48 42.43
N ASN A 40 26.93 35.67 42.24
CA ASN A 40 26.29 36.93 42.58
C ASN A 40 25.06 37.20 41.72
N LEU A 41 25.16 36.99 40.39
CA LEU A 41 24.02 37.10 39.48
C LEU A 41 22.90 36.13 39.84
N TYR A 42 23.25 34.91 40.26
CA TYR A 42 22.26 33.97 40.78
C TYR A 42 21.54 34.52 42.02
N ILE A 43 22.26 35.10 42.98
CA ILE A 43 21.67 35.65 44.20
C ILE A 43 20.71 36.81 43.92
N GLU A 44 21.05 37.69 42.98
CA GLU A 44 20.16 38.77 42.51
C GLU A 44 18.87 38.24 41.89
N ASN A 45 18.88 36.99 41.42
CA ASN A 45 17.77 36.34 40.72
C ASN A 45 17.21 35.12 41.48
N ALA A 46 17.57 34.93 42.75
CA ALA A 46 17.26 33.70 43.50
C ALA A 46 15.77 33.47 43.77
N ASP A 47 14.96 34.53 43.66
CA ASP A 47 13.49 34.47 43.81
C ASP A 47 12.78 34.07 42.50
N LYS A 48 13.48 34.00 41.37
CA LYS A 48 12.90 33.56 40.10
C LYS A 48 12.72 32.04 40.10
N LYS A 49 11.60 31.58 39.53
CA LYS A 49 11.28 30.15 39.38
C LYS A 49 12.31 29.38 38.54
N THR A 50 12.90 30.03 37.53
CA THR A 50 13.86 29.42 36.62
C THR A 50 14.97 30.41 36.29
N VAL A 51 16.22 29.95 36.37
CA VAL A 51 17.42 30.75 36.07
C VAL A 51 18.31 29.94 35.14
N ALA A 52 18.69 30.52 34.01
CA ALA A 52 19.67 29.96 33.09
C ALA A 52 21.01 30.69 33.30
N LEU A 53 22.09 29.92 33.52
CA LEU A 53 23.44 30.43 33.67
C LEU A 53 24.30 29.94 32.52
N GLU A 54 24.86 30.86 31.75
CA GLU A 54 25.77 30.54 30.65
C GLU A 54 27.22 30.68 31.11
N LEU A 55 27.98 29.60 31.01
CA LEU A 55 29.39 29.54 31.35
C LEU A 55 30.14 28.80 30.25
N PRO A 56 31.34 29.25 29.82
CA PRO A 56 32.17 28.54 28.85
C PRO A 56 32.57 27.13 29.31
N THR A 57 32.86 26.23 28.37
CA THR A 57 33.38 24.89 28.70
C THR A 57 34.72 24.99 29.43
N GLY A 58 34.93 24.13 30.43
CA GLY A 58 36.15 24.14 31.25
C GLY A 58 36.17 25.22 32.34
N SER A 59 35.14 26.08 32.43
CA SER A 59 35.06 27.14 33.43
C SER A 59 34.45 26.70 34.77
N GLY A 60 34.37 25.39 35.03
CA GLY A 60 33.86 24.83 36.29
C GLY A 60 32.36 25.06 36.56
N LYS A 61 31.50 24.87 35.56
CA LYS A 61 30.02 24.95 35.70
C LYS A 61 29.48 24.07 36.82
N THR A 62 30.04 22.86 36.92
CA THR A 62 29.72 21.89 37.97
C THR A 62 29.94 22.46 39.37
N LEU A 63 31.03 23.21 39.60
CA LEU A 63 31.28 23.86 40.89
C LEU A 63 30.20 24.91 41.18
N VAL A 64 29.90 25.78 40.22
CA VAL A 64 28.86 26.82 40.38
C VAL A 64 27.51 26.19 40.72
N GLY A 65 27.07 25.17 39.98
CA GLY A 65 25.83 24.46 40.25
C GLY A 65 25.82 23.77 41.62
N LEU A 66 26.89 23.05 41.99
CA LEU A 66 26.97 22.41 43.31
C LEU A 66 26.97 23.42 44.46
N LEU A 67 27.59 24.59 44.30
CA LEU A 67 27.58 25.65 45.31
C LEU A 67 26.20 26.27 45.50
N ILE A 68 25.49 26.54 44.39
CA ILE A 68 24.09 26.98 44.42
C ILE A 68 23.23 25.95 45.14
N GLY A 69 23.38 24.68 44.74
CA GLY A 69 22.66 23.57 45.34
C GLY A 69 22.91 23.42 46.83
N GLU A 70 24.17 23.42 47.27
CA GLU A 70 24.50 23.30 48.68
C GLU A 70 23.99 24.50 49.50
N TYR A 71 24.07 25.71 48.94
CA TYR A 71 23.57 26.92 49.60
C TYR A 71 22.07 26.84 49.83
N ARG A 72 21.30 26.45 48.79
CA ARG A 72 19.85 26.23 48.88
C ARG A 72 19.49 25.13 49.87
N ARG A 73 20.18 23.99 49.79
CA ARG A 73 20.01 22.85 50.71
C ARG A 73 20.21 23.27 52.17
N ARG A 74 21.29 24.00 52.49
CA ARG A 74 21.60 24.38 53.88
C ARG A 74 20.73 25.54 54.40
N LYS A 75 20.43 26.52 53.55
CA LYS A 75 19.62 27.70 53.92
C LYS A 75 18.14 27.35 54.10
N ASN A 76 17.57 26.60 53.16
CA ASN A 76 16.14 26.37 53.06
C ASN A 76 15.71 24.93 53.39
N LYS A 77 16.65 24.01 53.63
CA LYS A 77 16.39 22.56 53.77
C LYS A 77 15.71 21.93 52.56
N GLU A 78 16.13 22.35 51.37
CA GLU A 78 15.59 21.87 50.10
C GLU A 78 16.28 20.60 49.61
N LYS A 79 15.51 19.68 49.04
CA LYS A 79 15.99 18.50 48.31
C LYS A 79 16.51 18.94 46.95
N VAL A 80 17.84 18.93 46.80
CA VAL A 80 18.51 19.39 45.58
C VAL A 80 18.97 18.21 44.75
N LEU A 81 18.49 18.17 43.49
CA LEU A 81 18.88 17.18 42.50
C LEU A 81 19.68 17.82 41.37
N PHE A 82 20.84 17.23 41.08
CA PHE A 82 21.73 17.63 40.00
C PHE A 82 21.62 16.61 38.86
N LEU A 83 21.26 17.06 37.66
CA LEU A 83 21.09 16.22 36.48
C LEU A 83 22.29 16.33 35.55
N CYS A 84 22.82 15.16 35.16
CA CYS A 84 23.88 15.03 34.19
C CYS A 84 23.39 14.26 32.93
N PRO A 85 24.07 14.42 31.79
CA PRO A 85 23.80 13.61 30.58
C PRO A 85 24.02 12.10 30.76
N THR A 86 25.09 11.69 31.46
CA THR A 86 25.48 10.26 31.55
C THR A 86 25.88 9.84 32.96
N ASN A 87 25.82 8.53 33.23
CA ASN A 87 26.29 7.96 34.51
C ASN A 87 27.78 8.27 34.77
N GLN A 88 28.61 8.34 33.72
CA GLN A 88 30.02 8.73 33.86
C GLN A 88 30.15 10.15 34.41
N LEU A 89 29.36 11.09 33.88
CA LEU A 89 29.34 12.47 34.37
C LEU A 89 28.78 12.54 35.80
N VAL A 90 27.75 11.76 36.14
CA VAL A 90 27.25 11.65 37.52
C VAL A 90 28.38 11.26 38.48
N HIS A 91 29.13 10.20 38.17
CA HIS A 91 30.23 9.77 39.01
C HIS A 91 31.36 10.81 39.10
N GLN A 92 31.67 11.50 38.00
CA GLN A 92 32.65 12.60 38.01
C GLN A 92 32.21 13.77 38.90
N VAL A 93 30.95 14.20 38.79
CA VAL A 93 30.38 15.28 39.63
C VAL A 93 30.44 14.89 41.10
N VAL A 94 30.05 13.65 41.45
CA VAL A 94 30.05 13.16 42.84
C VAL A 94 31.47 13.01 43.39
N GLU A 95 32.42 12.54 42.58
CA GLU A 95 33.83 12.47 42.96
C GLU A 95 34.41 13.87 43.20
N GLN A 96 34.18 14.81 42.29
CA GLN A 96 34.63 16.20 42.43
C GLN A 96 34.01 16.87 43.66
N ALA A 97 32.71 16.71 43.87
CA ALA A 97 31.99 17.23 45.03
C ALA A 97 32.62 16.75 46.34
N ASN A 98 32.75 15.43 46.51
CA ASN A 98 33.21 14.85 47.78
C ASN A 98 34.73 14.98 47.98
N LEU A 99 35.55 14.75 46.95
CA LEU A 99 37.01 14.68 47.09
C LEU A 99 37.72 16.02 46.94
N LYS A 100 37.16 16.95 46.14
CA LYS A 100 37.80 18.24 45.81
C LYS A 100 37.08 19.42 46.45
N TYR A 101 35.76 19.45 46.38
CA TYR A 101 34.97 20.59 46.85
C TYR A 101 34.52 20.47 48.31
N GLY A 102 34.58 19.28 48.90
CA GLY A 102 34.12 19.06 50.27
C GLY A 102 32.61 19.25 50.42
N LEU A 103 31.84 18.93 49.37
CA LEU A 103 30.39 18.98 49.32
C LEU A 103 29.85 17.55 49.29
N ARG A 104 28.88 17.26 50.17
CA ARG A 104 28.30 15.91 50.26
C ARG A 104 27.32 15.68 49.12
N ALA A 105 27.76 14.89 48.13
CA ALA A 105 26.94 14.49 46.99
C ALA A 105 26.82 12.96 46.92
N ILE A 106 25.68 12.46 46.45
CA ILE A 106 25.37 11.04 46.34
C ILE A 106 24.98 10.71 44.90
N ALA A 107 25.60 9.69 44.32
CA ALA A 107 25.28 9.20 42.99
C ALA A 107 24.05 8.28 43.03
N PHE A 108 23.05 8.59 42.21
CA PHE A 108 21.91 7.72 41.95
C PHE A 108 21.97 7.23 40.50
N CYS A 109 22.70 6.14 40.29
CA CYS A 109 22.87 5.47 39.00
C CYS A 109 22.27 4.06 39.05
N GLY A 110 21.79 3.55 37.91
CA GLY A 110 21.22 2.20 37.81
C GLY A 110 19.75 2.12 38.26
N LYS A 111 19.26 0.91 38.56
CA LYS A 111 17.85 0.69 38.88
C LYS A 111 17.51 1.29 40.25
N GLN A 112 16.40 2.02 40.33
CA GLN A 112 15.97 2.74 41.54
C GLN A 112 15.72 1.83 42.76
N LYS A 113 15.39 0.56 42.53
CA LYS A 113 15.25 -0.46 43.58
C LYS A 113 16.57 -0.83 44.27
N ASP A 114 17.69 -0.61 43.58
CA ASP A 114 19.03 -0.99 44.06
C ASP A 114 19.73 0.19 44.79
N TYR A 115 19.11 1.38 44.82
CA TYR A 115 19.60 2.53 45.58
C TYR A 115 19.63 2.22 47.08
N LEU A 116 20.76 2.50 47.73
CA LEU A 116 20.96 2.19 49.15
C LEU A 116 19.96 2.95 50.04
N PRO A 117 19.30 2.29 51.02
CA PRO A 117 18.34 2.95 51.90
C PRO A 117 18.91 4.16 52.65
N LYS A 118 20.17 4.08 53.06
CA LYS A 118 20.90 5.19 53.71
C LYS A 118 21.00 6.42 52.81
N ASP A 119 21.25 6.19 51.52
CA ASP A 119 21.43 7.24 50.53
C ASP A 119 20.11 7.90 50.17
N LYS A 120 19.04 7.10 50.00
CA LYS A 120 17.66 7.60 49.87
C LYS A 120 17.29 8.49 51.06
N SER A 121 17.51 8.00 52.28
CA SER A 121 17.20 8.77 53.49
C SER A 121 18.01 10.06 53.56
N SER A 122 19.29 10.02 53.18
CA SER A 122 20.15 11.22 53.21
C SER A 122 19.68 12.29 52.21
N PHE A 123 19.23 11.87 51.03
CA PHE A 123 18.65 12.78 50.03
C PHE A 123 17.30 13.35 50.47
N LEU A 124 16.37 12.49 50.90
CA LEU A 124 15.02 12.90 51.32
C LEU A 124 15.02 13.83 52.54
N MET A 125 16.00 13.68 53.44
CA MET A 125 16.19 14.57 54.60
C MET A 125 16.99 15.83 54.27
N ALA A 126 17.26 16.09 52.98
CA ALA A 126 18.08 17.20 52.50
C ALA A 126 19.47 17.26 53.17
N GLU A 127 20.10 16.12 53.46
CA GLU A 127 21.45 16.05 54.06
C GLU A 127 22.58 16.01 53.02
N ALA A 128 22.26 15.68 51.78
CA ALA A 128 23.20 15.56 50.67
C ALA A 128 22.54 15.97 49.35
N ILE A 129 23.34 16.45 48.40
CA ILE A 129 22.89 16.69 47.02
C ILE A 129 22.76 15.33 46.31
N GLY A 130 21.60 15.08 45.71
CA GLY A 130 21.44 13.94 44.81
C GLY A 130 22.00 14.26 43.44
N VAL A 131 22.70 13.33 42.80
CA VAL A 131 23.20 13.48 41.43
C VAL A 131 22.73 12.29 40.61
N THR A 132 22.05 12.54 39.49
CA THR A 132 21.50 11.49 38.62
C THR A 132 21.49 11.93 37.15
N THR A 133 20.95 11.09 36.26
CA THR A 133 20.87 11.39 34.83
C THR A 133 19.52 11.98 34.42
N TYR A 134 19.49 12.73 33.31
CA TYR A 134 18.23 13.16 32.69
C TYR A 134 17.28 11.98 32.44
N SER A 135 17.77 10.87 31.90
CA SER A 135 16.96 9.68 31.64
C SER A 135 16.35 9.09 32.92
N SER A 136 17.05 9.17 34.06
CA SER A 136 16.52 8.66 35.35
C SER A 136 15.46 9.59 35.96
N PHE A 137 15.59 10.90 35.75
CA PHE A 137 14.62 11.88 36.22
C PHE A 137 13.33 11.86 35.38
N PHE A 138 13.45 11.89 34.05
CA PHE A 138 12.31 11.89 33.12
C PHE A 138 11.74 10.50 32.83
N ALA A 139 12.09 9.48 33.62
CA ALA A 139 11.48 8.16 33.51
C ALA A 139 10.03 8.18 34.03
N LEU A 140 9.14 7.38 33.44
CA LEU A 140 7.71 7.33 33.78
C LEU A 140 7.44 7.19 35.30
N HIS A 141 8.26 6.39 35.99
CA HIS A 141 8.25 6.26 37.44
C HIS A 141 9.61 6.65 37.97
N SER A 142 9.73 7.86 38.52
CA SER A 142 10.98 8.36 39.10
C SER A 142 10.89 8.45 40.62
N PHE A 143 11.96 8.04 41.30
CA PHE A 143 12.18 8.28 42.73
C PHE A 143 12.26 9.79 43.07
N PHE A 144 12.44 10.63 42.06
CA PHE A 144 12.64 12.06 42.18
C PHE A 144 11.36 12.86 41.87
N ASP A 145 10.19 12.34 42.21
CA ASP A 145 8.89 12.98 42.01
C ASP A 145 8.68 14.21 42.92
N ASP A 146 9.34 14.25 44.07
CA ASP A 146 9.27 15.31 45.06
C ASP A 146 10.65 15.96 45.29
N VAL A 147 11.04 16.87 44.39
CA VAL A 147 12.31 17.62 44.42
C VAL A 147 12.05 19.12 44.44
N ASP A 148 12.77 19.86 45.29
CA ASP A 148 12.59 21.30 45.47
C ASP A 148 13.41 22.12 44.45
N ILE A 149 14.65 21.70 44.19
CA ILE A 149 15.56 22.39 43.26
C ILE A 149 16.18 21.39 42.28
N LEU A 150 16.02 21.67 40.99
CA LEU A 150 16.66 20.94 39.91
C LEU A 150 17.81 21.78 39.33
N ILE A 151 18.99 21.20 39.28
CA ILE A 151 20.16 21.78 38.61
C ILE A 151 20.44 20.94 37.38
N MET A 152 20.30 21.55 36.21
CA MET A 152 20.43 20.87 34.93
C MET A 152 21.79 21.21 34.30
N ASP A 153 22.72 20.26 34.30
CA ASP A 153 24.04 20.44 33.70
C ASP A 153 24.02 20.07 32.21
N ASP A 154 24.73 20.85 31.39
CA ASP A 154 24.76 20.68 29.93
C ASP A 154 23.38 20.48 29.27
N VAL A 155 22.44 21.39 29.57
CA VAL A 155 21.05 21.38 29.06
C VAL A 155 20.94 21.20 27.55
N HIS A 156 21.89 21.74 26.77
CA HIS A 156 21.91 21.59 25.31
C HIS A 156 22.00 20.13 24.82
N SER A 157 22.43 19.21 25.67
CA SER A 157 22.54 17.78 25.36
C SER A 157 21.37 16.95 25.90
N CYS A 158 20.42 17.53 26.62
CA CYS A 158 19.40 16.77 27.34
C CYS A 158 18.28 16.22 26.43
N GLU A 159 18.05 16.83 25.27
CA GLU A 159 16.90 16.55 24.40
C GLU A 159 16.78 15.06 24.04
N ASP A 160 17.83 14.47 23.46
CA ASP A 160 17.83 13.06 23.05
C ASP A 160 17.59 12.12 24.24
N TYR A 161 18.17 12.41 25.41
CA TYR A 161 17.99 11.59 26.61
C TYR A 161 16.54 11.63 27.10
N ILE A 162 15.88 12.79 27.01
CA ILE A 162 14.47 12.92 27.39
C ILE A 162 13.59 12.21 26.38
N ILE A 163 13.77 12.47 25.08
CA ILE A 163 12.96 11.88 24.00
C ILE A 163 13.08 10.35 23.99
N SER A 164 14.28 9.82 24.26
CA SER A 164 14.53 8.37 24.30
C SER A 164 13.63 7.62 25.30
N ASN A 165 13.28 8.23 26.44
CA ASN A 165 12.38 7.62 27.42
C ASN A 165 10.95 7.40 26.90
N TRP A 166 10.57 8.11 25.85
CA TRP A 166 9.25 8.08 25.22
C TRP A 166 9.30 7.50 23.79
N THR A 167 10.44 6.92 23.40
CA THR A 167 10.65 6.37 22.07
C THR A 167 10.70 4.85 22.11
N ILE A 168 9.94 4.20 21.23
CA ILE A 168 10.01 2.76 20.99
C ILE A 168 10.60 2.55 19.60
N GLN A 169 11.62 1.71 19.49
CA GLN A 169 12.19 1.29 18.21
C GLN A 169 11.67 -0.10 17.85
N ILE A 170 11.08 -0.22 16.66
CA ILE A 170 10.57 -1.49 16.14
C ILE A 170 11.31 -1.79 14.83
N ASP A 171 12.10 -2.86 14.84
CA ASP A 171 12.83 -3.31 13.66
C ASP A 171 11.89 -3.92 12.62
N SER A 172 12.24 -3.79 11.33
CA SER A 172 11.41 -4.28 10.22
C SER A 172 11.24 -5.80 10.16
N GLY A 173 12.08 -6.56 10.87
CA GLY A 173 11.96 -8.02 11.00
C GLY A 173 11.01 -8.47 12.11
N ASN A 174 10.46 -7.54 12.90
CA ASN A 174 9.62 -7.84 14.04
C ASN A 174 8.12 -7.79 13.65
N THR A 175 7.34 -8.78 14.10
CA THR A 175 5.90 -8.87 13.84
C THR A 175 5.07 -7.85 14.63
N VAL A 176 5.63 -7.28 15.70
CA VAL A 176 4.94 -6.31 16.58
C VAL A 176 4.30 -5.16 15.78
N PHE A 177 4.99 -4.65 14.75
CA PHE A 177 4.42 -3.56 13.95
C PHE A 177 3.19 -4.02 13.14
N LEU A 178 3.20 -5.23 12.59
CA LEU A 178 2.03 -5.80 11.91
C LEU A 178 0.88 -6.10 12.88
N GLU A 179 1.19 -6.54 14.10
CA GLU A 179 0.20 -6.76 15.16
C GLU A 179 -0.49 -5.45 15.56
N ILE A 180 0.28 -4.38 15.79
CA ILE A 180 -0.26 -3.04 16.08
C ILE A 180 -1.20 -2.58 14.96
N ILE A 181 -0.80 -2.76 13.71
CA ILE A 181 -1.61 -2.36 12.56
C ILE A 181 -2.89 -3.18 12.48
N LYS A 182 -2.84 -4.49 12.74
CA LYS A 182 -4.05 -5.33 12.80
C LYS A 182 -5.02 -4.89 13.89
N GLU A 183 -4.50 -4.54 15.08
CA GLU A 183 -5.32 -4.06 16.20
C GLU A 183 -5.89 -2.66 15.97
N THR A 184 -5.23 -1.83 15.13
CA THR A 184 -5.62 -0.42 14.90
C THR A 184 -6.25 -0.16 13.53
N ASN A 185 -6.49 -1.21 12.72
CA ASN A 185 -7.11 -1.06 11.39
C ASN A 185 -8.62 -0.77 11.46
N GLY A 186 -9.24 -0.92 12.63
CA GLY A 186 -10.68 -0.71 12.82
C GLY A 186 -11.02 0.74 13.12
N PHE A 187 -11.39 1.56 12.12
CA PHE A 187 -11.70 2.98 12.37
C PHE A 187 -12.87 3.23 13.37
N HIS A 188 -13.75 2.24 13.57
CA HIS A 188 -14.95 2.37 14.41
C HIS A 188 -14.87 1.60 15.73
N ASP A 189 -13.72 1.04 16.10
CA ASP A 189 -13.53 0.39 17.40
C ASP A 189 -13.18 1.38 18.52
N GLU A 190 -13.09 0.86 19.75
CA GLU A 190 -12.82 1.64 20.96
C GLU A 190 -11.39 2.19 20.95
N LEU A 191 -10.40 1.33 20.69
CA LEU A 191 -8.98 1.67 20.65
C LEU A 191 -8.68 2.80 19.66
N SER A 192 -9.19 2.71 18.43
CA SER A 192 -8.99 3.73 17.41
C SER A 192 -9.64 5.05 17.77
N THR A 193 -10.72 5.02 18.56
CA THR A 193 -11.34 6.25 19.08
C THR A 193 -10.53 6.89 20.17
N ASP A 194 -9.95 6.08 21.06
CA ASP A 194 -9.04 6.54 22.10
C ASP A 194 -7.81 7.22 21.46
N ILE A 195 -7.28 6.64 20.37
CA ILE A 195 -6.21 7.25 19.57
C ILE A 195 -6.67 8.58 18.95
N CYS A 196 -7.86 8.63 18.32
CA CYS A 196 -8.41 9.87 17.78
C CYS A 196 -8.54 10.95 18.87
N PHE A 197 -9.03 10.58 20.05
CA PHE A 197 -9.16 11.48 21.20
C PHE A 197 -7.81 12.08 21.62
N ILE A 198 -6.76 11.26 21.71
CA ILE A 198 -5.41 11.72 22.07
C ILE A 198 -4.91 12.74 21.04
N VAL A 199 -5.12 12.47 19.74
CA VAL A 199 -4.70 13.39 18.67
C VAL A 199 -5.49 14.70 18.74
N ASP A 200 -6.81 14.64 18.86
CA ASP A 200 -7.65 15.84 19.01
C ASP A 200 -7.18 16.69 20.20
N TRP A 201 -6.92 16.05 21.35
CA TRP A 201 -6.44 16.72 22.55
C TRP A 201 -5.05 17.33 22.37
N PHE A 202 -4.15 16.68 21.64
CA PHE A 202 -2.85 17.25 21.28
C PHE A 202 -3.00 18.55 20.48
N TYR A 203 -3.94 18.60 19.53
CA TYR A 203 -4.25 19.82 18.79
C TYR A 203 -4.87 20.92 19.67
N VAL A 204 -5.67 20.56 20.68
CA VAL A 204 -6.17 21.50 21.70
C VAL A 204 -5.02 22.08 22.53
N LEU A 205 -4.14 21.23 23.07
CA LEU A 205 -3.01 21.66 23.91
C LEU A 205 -2.04 22.57 23.16
N ASN A 206 -1.86 22.34 21.86
CA ASN A 206 -1.04 23.20 21.00
C ASN A 206 -1.76 24.49 20.56
N GLY A 207 -3.00 24.71 21.00
CA GLY A 207 -3.80 25.88 20.64
C GLY A 207 -4.18 25.95 19.15
N LYS A 208 -4.12 24.82 18.44
CA LYS A 208 -4.46 24.73 17.00
C LYS A 208 -5.93 24.41 16.75
N LEU A 209 -6.63 23.81 17.72
CA LEU A 209 -8.07 23.57 17.67
C LEU A 209 -8.81 24.62 18.50
N HIS A 210 -9.64 25.43 17.85
CA HIS A 210 -10.46 26.47 18.48
C HIS A 210 -11.94 26.10 18.43
N PHE A 211 -12.65 26.37 19.52
CA PHE A 211 -14.07 26.07 19.64
C PHE A 211 -14.90 27.35 19.55
N SER A 212 -16.00 27.30 18.79
CA SER A 212 -17.02 28.33 18.86
C SER A 212 -17.75 28.23 20.19
N SER A 213 -18.05 29.37 20.82
CA SER A 213 -18.87 29.44 22.04
C SER A 213 -20.29 28.89 21.85
N ASN A 214 -20.74 28.72 20.60
CA ASN A 214 -22.07 28.21 20.26
C ASN A 214 -22.11 26.67 20.19
N ILE A 215 -20.97 25.98 20.31
CA ILE A 215 -20.88 24.52 20.25
C ILE A 215 -20.40 23.99 21.60
N SER A 216 -21.29 23.33 22.34
CA SER A 216 -20.96 22.73 23.64
C SER A 216 -20.47 21.28 23.53
N ILE A 217 -20.92 20.55 22.50
CA ILE A 217 -20.86 19.09 22.51
C ILE A 217 -19.44 18.52 22.35
N LEU A 218 -18.61 19.11 21.47
CA LEU A 218 -17.21 18.70 21.29
C LEU A 218 -16.34 19.06 22.51
N PRO A 219 -16.39 20.30 23.05
CA PRO A 219 -15.71 20.61 24.31
C PRO A 219 -16.12 19.70 25.47
N THR A 220 -17.42 19.38 25.59
CA THR A 220 -17.90 18.43 26.61
C THR A 220 -17.33 17.04 26.38
N ALA A 221 -17.39 16.52 25.15
CA ALA A 221 -16.80 15.22 24.81
C ALA A 221 -15.32 15.18 25.16
N LEU A 222 -14.53 16.17 24.75
CA LEU A 222 -13.09 16.20 25.01
C LEU A 222 -12.75 16.29 26.52
N LYS A 223 -13.59 16.97 27.31
CA LYS A 223 -13.37 17.13 28.76
C LYS A 223 -13.79 15.90 29.57
N GLU A 224 -14.80 15.17 29.12
CA GLU A 224 -15.41 14.08 29.90
C GLU A 224 -15.05 12.68 29.37
N TYR A 225 -14.64 12.53 28.10
CA TYR A 225 -14.41 11.23 27.45
C TYR A 225 -13.58 10.26 28.29
N TYR A 226 -12.39 10.67 28.73
CA TYR A 226 -11.45 9.82 29.49
C TYR A 226 -11.94 9.42 30.89
N LYS A 227 -13.06 9.98 31.37
CA LYS A 227 -13.66 9.69 32.68
C LYS A 227 -14.76 8.62 32.60
N HIS A 228 -15.17 8.24 31.39
CA HIS A 228 -16.24 7.28 31.15
C HIS A 228 -15.67 5.95 30.67
N ASN A 229 -16.36 4.86 31.00
CA ASN A 229 -16.07 3.56 30.38
C ASN A 229 -16.74 3.51 29.00
N HIS A 230 -16.17 2.74 28.06
CA HIS A 230 -16.72 2.60 26.71
C HIS A 230 -18.17 2.07 26.66
N VAL A 231 -18.60 1.38 27.71
CA VAL A 231 -19.97 0.85 27.88
C VAL A 231 -21.00 1.91 28.28
N ASP A 232 -20.56 3.09 28.73
CA ASP A 232 -21.45 4.14 29.24
C ASP A 232 -22.28 4.76 28.10
N GLU A 233 -23.52 5.15 28.39
CA GLU A 233 -24.45 5.70 27.38
C GLU A 233 -23.91 6.98 26.71
N ALA A 234 -23.16 7.80 27.46
CA ALA A 234 -22.51 9.01 26.95
C ALA A 234 -21.57 8.74 25.77
N MET A 235 -20.94 7.55 25.72
CA MET A 235 -20.02 7.15 24.65
C MET A 235 -20.70 6.94 23.29
N ARG A 236 -22.04 6.82 23.24
CA ARG A 236 -22.78 6.86 21.97
C ARG A 236 -22.68 8.23 21.29
N THR A 237 -22.53 9.29 22.07
CA THR A 237 -22.41 10.66 21.58
C THR A 237 -20.94 11.07 21.41
N TYR A 238 -20.07 10.74 22.37
CA TYR A 238 -18.69 11.21 22.34
C TYR A 238 -17.85 10.59 21.22
N ARG A 239 -17.97 9.27 20.98
CA ARG A 239 -17.14 8.56 20.00
C ARG A 239 -17.30 9.09 18.56
N PRO A 240 -18.53 9.27 18.02
CA PRO A 240 -18.69 9.84 16.68
C PRO A 240 -18.11 11.25 16.55
N ILE A 241 -18.27 12.08 17.58
CA ILE A 241 -17.79 13.47 17.59
C ILE A 241 -16.27 13.53 17.55
N ILE A 242 -15.60 12.75 18.39
CA ILE A 242 -14.14 12.62 18.40
C ILE A 242 -13.63 12.15 17.03
N ARG A 243 -14.16 11.05 16.50
CA ARG A 243 -13.73 10.53 15.19
C ARG A 243 -13.93 11.53 14.06
N SER A 244 -15.07 12.24 14.05
CA SER A 244 -15.34 13.26 13.03
C SER A 244 -14.40 14.46 13.13
N THR A 245 -14.00 14.82 14.35
CA THR A 245 -13.06 15.93 14.60
C THR A 245 -11.67 15.54 14.11
N PHE A 246 -11.18 14.35 14.48
CA PHE A 246 -9.94 13.79 13.99
C PHE A 246 -9.87 13.76 12.46
N GLN A 247 -10.92 13.29 11.78
CA GLN A 247 -10.99 13.28 10.31
C GLN A 247 -10.84 14.69 9.71
N GLY A 248 -11.44 15.70 10.35
CA GLY A 248 -11.27 17.10 9.95
C GLY A 248 -9.84 17.59 10.14
N LEU A 249 -9.19 17.20 11.23
CA LEU A 249 -7.81 17.58 11.56
C LEU A 249 -6.76 16.90 10.68
N CYS A 250 -6.97 15.64 10.26
CA CYS A 250 -6.06 14.94 9.34
C CYS A 250 -5.81 15.71 8.03
N ASN A 251 -6.77 16.52 7.59
CA ASN A 251 -6.62 17.35 6.40
C ASN A 251 -5.71 18.58 6.60
N LEU A 252 -5.25 18.87 7.82
CA LEU A 252 -4.37 20.01 8.10
C LEU A 252 -2.88 19.61 8.07
N ASP A 253 -2.57 18.33 8.27
CA ASP A 253 -1.18 17.81 8.38
C ASP A 253 -0.76 17.11 7.07
N CYS A 254 -0.62 17.90 6.00
CA CYS A 254 -0.62 17.42 4.62
C CYS A 254 0.74 17.06 4.01
N SER A 255 1.81 16.92 4.78
CA SER A 255 2.99 16.22 4.25
C SER A 255 2.69 14.72 4.24
N LYS A 256 2.02 14.25 3.16
CA LYS A 256 1.76 12.82 2.92
C LYS A 256 3.03 11.95 2.99
N GLU A 257 4.21 12.55 3.14
CA GLU A 257 5.50 11.92 3.42
C GLU A 257 5.45 10.86 4.52
N PHE A 258 4.85 11.15 5.69
CA PHE A 258 4.79 10.14 6.76
C PHE A 258 3.95 8.94 6.33
N SER A 259 2.73 9.19 5.84
CA SER A 259 1.85 8.13 5.34
C SER A 259 2.51 7.33 4.21
N GLN A 260 3.22 7.99 3.29
CA GLN A 260 3.90 7.32 2.19
C GLN A 260 5.05 6.44 2.70
N LYS A 261 5.84 6.91 3.67
CA LYS A 261 6.85 6.09 4.34
C LYS A 261 6.21 4.89 5.05
N LEU A 262 5.09 5.11 5.74
CA LEU A 262 4.35 4.06 6.43
C LEU A 262 3.87 2.97 5.46
N TRP A 263 3.17 3.35 4.39
CA TRP A 263 2.69 2.41 3.37
C TRP A 263 3.83 1.68 2.67
N ASN A 264 4.96 2.35 2.40
CA ASN A 264 6.14 1.71 1.85
C ASN A 264 6.73 0.65 2.80
N VAL A 265 6.76 0.93 4.10
CA VAL A 265 7.22 -0.06 5.09
C VAL A 265 6.23 -1.21 5.17
N LEU A 266 4.93 -0.94 5.28
CA LEU A 266 3.87 -1.94 5.32
C LEU A 266 3.91 -2.87 4.10
N GLY A 267 4.09 -2.31 2.91
CA GLY A 267 4.21 -3.08 1.67
C GLY A 267 5.44 -3.98 1.62
N ARG A 268 6.53 -3.62 2.30
CA ARG A 268 7.77 -4.42 2.32
C ARG A 268 7.75 -5.56 3.33
N ILE A 269 7.09 -5.35 4.47
CA ILE A 269 7.09 -6.32 5.58
C ILE A 269 5.92 -7.31 5.50
N SER A 270 4.92 -7.05 4.65
CA SER A 270 3.77 -7.94 4.46
C SER A 270 3.83 -8.60 3.10
N ASP A 271 3.43 -9.87 3.05
CA ASP A 271 3.41 -10.65 1.83
C ASP A 271 2.18 -10.33 0.96
N CYS A 272 2.32 -10.54 -0.34
CA CYS A 272 1.17 -10.51 -1.24
C CYS A 272 0.27 -11.71 -0.92
N ASN A 273 -1.04 -11.51 -0.99
CA ASN A 273 -2.01 -12.60 -1.00
C ASN A 273 -2.85 -12.53 -2.29
N PRO A 274 -2.33 -13.09 -3.40
CA PRO A 274 -3.00 -13.01 -4.70
C PRO A 274 -4.25 -13.90 -4.75
N LEU A 275 -5.37 -13.32 -5.15
CA LEU A 275 -6.62 -14.03 -5.41
C LEU A 275 -6.73 -14.40 -6.88
N ALA A 276 -7.11 -15.65 -7.14
CA ALA A 276 -7.37 -16.18 -8.48
C ALA A 276 -8.86 -16.49 -8.65
N MET A 277 -9.39 -16.16 -9.82
CA MET A 277 -10.74 -16.55 -10.23
C MET A 277 -10.67 -17.89 -10.98
N VAL A 278 -11.42 -18.89 -10.49
CA VAL A 278 -11.45 -20.22 -11.10
C VAL A 278 -12.88 -20.60 -11.42
N TRP A 279 -13.17 -20.75 -12.70
CA TRP A 279 -14.41 -21.25 -13.25
C TRP A 279 -14.29 -22.75 -13.50
N SER A 280 -15.35 -23.50 -13.18
CA SER A 280 -15.47 -24.90 -13.54
C SER A 280 -15.61 -25.07 -15.06
N GLU A 281 -15.10 -26.17 -15.59
CA GLU A 281 -15.36 -26.57 -16.97
C GLU A 281 -16.86 -26.88 -17.16
N GLU A 282 -17.49 -26.27 -18.16
CA GLU A 282 -18.84 -26.65 -18.60
C GLU A 282 -18.77 -27.99 -19.35
N ALA A 283 -19.61 -28.95 -18.94
CA ALA A 283 -19.45 -30.35 -19.36
C ALA A 283 -20.33 -30.80 -20.54
N SER A 284 -21.36 -30.04 -20.93
CA SER A 284 -22.28 -30.49 -21.99
C SER A 284 -21.64 -30.27 -23.36
N MET A 285 -21.36 -31.37 -24.08
CA MET A 285 -20.95 -31.36 -25.49
C MET A 285 -22.13 -31.64 -26.43
N ASP A 286 -23.36 -31.44 -25.96
CA ASP A 286 -24.54 -32.01 -26.60
C ASP A 286 -24.80 -31.36 -27.96
N PHE A 287 -24.68 -30.03 -28.06
CA PHE A 287 -24.83 -29.35 -29.34
C PHE A 287 -23.66 -29.62 -30.29
N TYR A 288 -22.42 -29.70 -29.80
CA TYR A 288 -21.26 -30.01 -30.66
C TYR A 288 -21.44 -31.34 -31.39
N LYS A 289 -21.95 -32.37 -30.70
CA LYS A 289 -22.27 -33.67 -31.33
C LYS A 289 -23.32 -33.53 -32.42
N ILE A 290 -24.37 -32.74 -32.17
CA ILE A 290 -25.42 -32.45 -33.16
C ILE A 290 -24.83 -31.71 -34.36
N ALA A 291 -24.04 -30.66 -34.12
CA ALA A 291 -23.39 -29.88 -35.19
C ALA A 291 -22.50 -30.78 -36.07
N ARG A 292 -21.74 -31.70 -35.47
CA ARG A 292 -20.93 -32.67 -36.20
C ARG A 292 -21.78 -33.60 -37.07
N GLN A 293 -22.89 -34.14 -36.54
CA GLN A 293 -23.81 -34.98 -37.30
C GLN A 293 -24.44 -34.22 -38.48
N ILE A 294 -24.75 -32.93 -38.30
CA ILE A 294 -25.24 -32.06 -39.38
C ILE A 294 -24.16 -31.89 -40.46
N MET A 295 -22.90 -31.65 -40.08
CA MET A 295 -21.79 -31.55 -41.04
C MET A 295 -21.58 -32.85 -41.82
N GLU A 296 -21.69 -34.01 -41.15
CA GLU A 296 -21.64 -35.33 -41.79
C GLU A 296 -22.80 -35.50 -42.79
N TYR A 297 -24.02 -35.09 -42.41
CA TYR A 297 -25.18 -35.10 -43.31
C TYR A 297 -24.98 -34.20 -44.53
N PHE A 298 -24.46 -32.98 -44.37
CA PHE A 298 -24.18 -32.09 -45.50
C PHE A 298 -23.19 -32.69 -46.48
N SER A 299 -22.16 -33.36 -45.98
CA SER A 299 -21.16 -34.03 -46.82
C SER A 299 -21.75 -35.14 -47.69
N ALA A 300 -22.82 -35.81 -47.22
CA ALA A 300 -23.43 -36.94 -47.90
C ALA A 300 -24.57 -36.57 -48.87
N ASN A 301 -25.22 -35.40 -48.67
CA ASN A 301 -26.49 -35.08 -49.35
C ASN A 301 -26.46 -33.87 -50.29
N ASN A 302 -25.28 -33.29 -50.59
CA ASN A 302 -25.17 -32.13 -51.48
C ASN A 302 -24.24 -32.38 -52.69
N GLU A 303 -24.20 -33.62 -53.18
CA GLU A 303 -23.30 -34.00 -54.28
C GLU A 303 -23.63 -33.30 -55.62
N ASP A 304 -24.88 -32.90 -55.79
CA ASP A 304 -25.38 -32.12 -56.93
C ASP A 304 -24.78 -30.70 -57.00
N LYS A 305 -24.38 -30.13 -55.85
CA LYS A 305 -23.83 -28.76 -55.73
C LYS A 305 -22.30 -28.71 -55.71
N LYS A 306 -21.60 -29.84 -55.85
CA LYS A 306 -20.14 -29.93 -55.62
C LYS A 306 -19.25 -29.08 -56.54
N MET A 307 -19.76 -28.67 -57.70
CA MET A 307 -19.05 -27.80 -58.66
C MET A 307 -19.56 -26.34 -58.62
N ASP A 308 -20.52 -26.01 -57.75
CA ASP A 308 -21.04 -24.65 -57.59
C ASP A 308 -20.10 -23.82 -56.70
N SER A 309 -19.67 -22.67 -57.23
CA SER A 309 -18.81 -21.73 -56.51
C SER A 309 -19.50 -21.13 -55.28
N LYS A 310 -20.81 -20.85 -55.37
CA LYS A 310 -21.61 -20.39 -54.22
C LYS A 310 -21.58 -21.45 -53.11
N TYR A 311 -21.79 -22.72 -53.47
CA TYR A 311 -21.71 -23.83 -52.54
C TYR A 311 -20.33 -23.94 -51.89
N ALA A 312 -19.26 -23.87 -52.69
CA ALA A 312 -17.89 -23.94 -52.22
C ALA A 312 -17.57 -22.84 -51.18
N VAL A 313 -18.01 -21.60 -51.41
CA VAL A 313 -17.79 -20.50 -50.46
C VAL A 313 -18.64 -20.67 -49.21
N ILE A 314 -19.96 -20.93 -49.34
CA ILE A 314 -20.87 -21.08 -48.19
C ILE A 314 -20.42 -22.23 -47.29
N MET A 315 -20.15 -23.40 -47.88
CA MET A 315 -19.72 -24.57 -47.13
C MET A 315 -18.27 -24.45 -46.65
N GLY A 316 -17.38 -23.80 -47.41
CA GLY A 316 -16.02 -23.52 -46.96
C GLY A 316 -16.00 -22.68 -45.68
N MET A 317 -16.79 -21.61 -45.63
CA MET A 317 -16.94 -20.76 -44.44
C MET A 317 -17.63 -21.49 -43.27
N THR A 318 -18.67 -22.28 -43.55
CA THR A 318 -19.37 -23.09 -42.54
C THR A 318 -18.45 -24.15 -41.93
N CYS A 319 -17.70 -24.87 -42.76
CA CYS A 319 -16.67 -25.82 -42.31
C CYS A 319 -15.56 -25.13 -41.51
N TYR A 320 -15.17 -23.92 -41.88
CA TYR A 320 -14.17 -23.15 -41.13
C TYR A 320 -14.67 -22.79 -39.73
N ILE A 321 -15.92 -22.32 -39.59
CA ILE A 321 -16.56 -22.04 -38.30
C ILE A 321 -16.66 -23.33 -37.47
N HIS A 322 -17.15 -24.43 -38.05
CA HIS A 322 -17.24 -25.72 -37.37
C HIS A 322 -15.87 -26.24 -36.91
N ARG A 323 -14.83 -26.08 -37.74
CA ARG A 323 -13.46 -26.51 -37.39
C ARG A 323 -12.91 -25.69 -36.23
N ILE A 324 -13.15 -24.37 -36.19
CA ILE A 324 -12.78 -23.55 -35.04
C ILE A 324 -13.53 -24.01 -33.79
N TYR A 325 -14.84 -24.25 -33.90
CA TYR A 325 -15.63 -24.75 -32.79
C TYR A 325 -15.10 -26.10 -32.28
N GLN A 326 -14.83 -27.04 -33.18
CA GLN A 326 -14.19 -28.32 -32.89
C GLN A 326 -12.86 -28.13 -32.14
N GLU A 327 -11.99 -27.22 -32.58
CA GLU A 327 -10.73 -26.96 -31.88
C GLU A 327 -10.94 -26.43 -30.46
N ILE A 328 -11.92 -25.54 -30.25
CA ILE A 328 -12.26 -25.04 -28.92
C ILE A 328 -12.71 -26.19 -28.01
N VAL A 329 -13.59 -27.07 -28.50
CA VAL A 329 -14.17 -28.17 -27.72
C VAL A 329 -13.15 -29.29 -27.47
N GLU A 330 -12.55 -29.84 -28.53
CA GLU A 330 -11.70 -31.03 -28.44
C GLU A 330 -10.35 -30.75 -27.77
N LYS A 331 -9.84 -29.51 -27.85
CA LYS A 331 -8.61 -29.08 -27.17
C LYS A 331 -8.86 -28.38 -25.83
N GLN A 332 -10.11 -28.37 -25.35
CA GLN A 332 -10.51 -27.78 -24.07
C GLN A 332 -10.08 -26.30 -23.90
N MET A 333 -10.22 -25.49 -24.95
CA MET A 333 -9.78 -24.09 -24.95
C MET A 333 -10.83 -23.12 -24.41
N GLN A 334 -11.98 -23.61 -23.95
CA GLN A 334 -13.16 -22.80 -23.67
C GLN A 334 -12.99 -21.78 -22.53
N ASN A 335 -12.13 -22.08 -21.54
CA ASN A 335 -11.83 -21.20 -20.40
C ASN A 335 -10.52 -20.41 -20.58
N GLY A 336 -9.95 -20.38 -21.79
CA GLY A 336 -8.65 -19.77 -22.08
C GLY A 336 -8.72 -18.58 -23.04
N ILE A 337 -7.61 -17.82 -23.11
CA ILE A 337 -7.43 -16.70 -24.05
C ILE A 337 -7.64 -17.17 -25.50
N GLY A 338 -7.08 -18.34 -25.84
CA GLY A 338 -7.20 -18.92 -27.17
C GLY A 338 -8.66 -19.15 -27.58
N GLY A 339 -9.52 -19.62 -26.66
CA GLY A 339 -10.95 -19.80 -26.92
C GLY A 339 -11.64 -18.48 -27.30
N ARG A 340 -11.34 -17.37 -26.62
CA ARG A 340 -11.91 -16.04 -26.92
C ARG A 340 -11.44 -15.51 -28.28
N ILE A 341 -10.17 -15.72 -28.63
CA ILE A 341 -9.62 -15.33 -29.94
C ILE A 341 -10.27 -16.15 -31.06
N LEU A 342 -10.40 -17.46 -30.86
CA LEU A 342 -11.04 -18.36 -31.81
C LEU A 342 -12.53 -18.04 -31.98
N PHE A 343 -13.25 -17.78 -30.88
CA PHE A 343 -14.64 -17.33 -30.91
C PHE A 343 -14.83 -16.02 -31.69
N ARG A 344 -13.94 -15.03 -31.52
CA ARG A 344 -13.96 -13.80 -32.33
C ARG A 344 -13.84 -14.11 -33.82
N THR A 345 -12.97 -15.05 -34.18
CA THR A 345 -12.81 -15.49 -35.57
C THR A 345 -14.09 -16.15 -36.09
N MET A 346 -14.77 -16.98 -35.28
CA MET A 346 -16.09 -17.53 -35.67
C MET A 346 -17.11 -16.43 -35.95
N LEU A 347 -17.21 -15.41 -35.09
CA LEU A 347 -18.10 -14.27 -35.30
C LEU A 347 -17.80 -13.54 -36.60
N GLU A 348 -16.51 -13.28 -36.89
CA GLU A 348 -16.10 -12.58 -38.11
C GLU A 348 -16.35 -13.42 -39.37
N THR A 349 -16.16 -14.74 -39.31
CA THR A 349 -16.51 -15.63 -40.43
C THR A 349 -18.02 -15.68 -40.63
N TYR A 350 -18.80 -15.84 -39.56
CA TYR A 350 -20.26 -15.87 -39.61
C TYR A 350 -20.83 -14.60 -40.24
N ILE A 351 -20.38 -13.42 -39.78
CA ILE A 351 -20.92 -12.17 -40.30
C ILE A 351 -20.57 -11.97 -41.78
N ASN A 352 -19.36 -12.37 -42.20
CA ASN A 352 -18.96 -12.30 -43.60
C ASN A 352 -19.80 -13.26 -44.46
N LEU A 353 -20.11 -14.46 -43.97
CA LEU A 353 -20.98 -15.43 -44.65
C LEU A 353 -22.37 -14.85 -44.87
N LYS A 354 -23.03 -14.41 -43.78
CA LYS A 354 -24.38 -13.83 -43.83
C LYS A 354 -24.43 -12.60 -44.74
N TYR A 355 -23.41 -11.75 -44.66
CA TYR A 355 -23.30 -10.54 -45.47
C TYR A 355 -23.16 -10.84 -46.97
N ILE A 356 -22.27 -11.78 -47.35
CA ILE A 356 -22.10 -12.18 -48.76
C ILE A 356 -23.40 -12.75 -49.31
N MET A 357 -24.07 -13.63 -48.55
CA MET A 357 -25.36 -14.22 -48.94
C MET A 357 -26.46 -13.16 -49.11
N GLN A 358 -26.49 -12.09 -48.31
CA GLN A 358 -27.46 -11.00 -48.50
C GLN A 358 -27.19 -10.14 -49.74
N ARG A 359 -25.92 -10.04 -50.18
CA ARG A 359 -25.53 -9.19 -51.31
C ARG A 359 -25.53 -9.88 -52.66
N GLU A 360 -25.70 -11.20 -52.71
CA GLU A 360 -25.68 -11.95 -53.97
C GLU A 360 -26.72 -11.47 -55.00
N GLY A 361 -27.85 -10.91 -54.54
CA GLY A 361 -28.86 -10.33 -55.42
C GLY A 361 -28.45 -9.02 -56.08
N GLU A 362 -27.52 -8.27 -55.50
CA GLU A 362 -26.97 -7.02 -56.05
C GLU A 362 -25.68 -7.27 -56.85
N GLU A 363 -24.87 -8.24 -56.42
CA GLU A 363 -23.55 -8.57 -56.98
C GLU A 363 -23.46 -10.08 -57.29
N PRO A 364 -23.83 -10.52 -58.51
CA PRO A 364 -23.88 -11.95 -58.85
C PRO A 364 -22.52 -12.67 -58.80
N ASP A 365 -21.41 -11.94 -58.93
CA ASP A 365 -20.04 -12.47 -58.92
C ASP A 365 -19.35 -12.33 -57.54
N ILE A 366 -20.12 -12.03 -56.47
CA ILE A 366 -19.59 -11.77 -55.13
C ILE A 366 -18.77 -12.93 -54.55
N TYR A 367 -19.18 -14.18 -54.84
CA TYR A 367 -18.50 -15.39 -54.37
C TYR A 367 -17.11 -15.55 -55.00
N GLU A 368 -17.01 -15.32 -56.33
CA GLU A 368 -15.72 -15.34 -57.03
C GLU A 368 -14.80 -14.21 -56.57
N LYS A 369 -15.36 -13.00 -56.38
CA LYS A 369 -14.63 -11.86 -55.81
C LYS A 369 -14.10 -12.16 -54.41
N PHE A 370 -14.87 -12.86 -53.58
CA PHE A 370 -14.45 -13.24 -52.24
C PHE A 370 -13.25 -14.21 -52.28
N LYS A 371 -13.30 -15.25 -53.12
CA LYS A 371 -12.17 -16.19 -53.31
C LYS A 371 -10.92 -15.47 -53.83
N ALA A 372 -11.06 -14.70 -54.92
CA ALA A 372 -9.96 -13.94 -55.51
C ALA A 372 -9.33 -12.95 -54.50
N TYR A 373 -10.16 -12.34 -53.65
CA TYR A 373 -9.69 -11.47 -52.57
C TYR A 373 -8.85 -12.22 -51.53
N GLY A 374 -9.31 -13.40 -51.09
CA GLY A 374 -8.57 -14.26 -50.16
C GLY A 374 -7.20 -14.66 -50.73
N ASN A 375 -7.18 -15.20 -51.95
CA ASN A 375 -5.96 -15.62 -52.65
C ASN A 375 -5.02 -14.43 -52.90
N GLY A 376 -5.58 -13.25 -53.20
CA GLY A 376 -4.83 -12.01 -53.38
C GLY A 376 -4.04 -11.56 -52.13
N LYS A 377 -4.48 -11.93 -50.92
CA LYS A 377 -3.70 -11.67 -49.69
C LYS A 377 -2.44 -12.53 -49.60
N TYR A 378 -2.52 -13.79 -50.03
CA TYR A 378 -1.35 -14.68 -50.11
C TYR A 378 -0.37 -14.22 -51.20
N LYS A 379 -0.89 -13.78 -52.35
CA LYS A 379 -0.07 -13.19 -53.44
C LYS A 379 0.79 -12.02 -52.95
N LEU A 380 0.24 -11.14 -52.11
CA LEU A 380 0.99 -10.01 -51.56
C LEU A 380 2.15 -10.45 -50.65
N VAL A 381 1.97 -11.51 -49.86
CA VAL A 381 3.05 -12.07 -49.02
C VAL A 381 4.10 -12.73 -49.91
N MET A 382 3.67 -13.56 -50.86
CA MET A 382 4.56 -14.23 -51.82
C MET A 382 5.40 -13.25 -52.64
N ALA A 383 4.82 -12.15 -53.12
CA ALA A 383 5.55 -11.13 -53.86
C ALA A 383 6.73 -10.58 -53.06
N LYS A 384 6.53 -10.28 -51.75
CA LYS A 384 7.60 -9.80 -50.86
C LYS A 384 8.71 -10.84 -50.64
N LEU A 385 8.36 -12.12 -50.59
CA LEU A 385 9.33 -13.21 -50.45
C LEU A 385 10.15 -13.40 -51.73
N ARG A 386 9.49 -13.41 -52.90
CA ARG A 386 10.13 -13.52 -54.22
C ARG A 386 11.03 -12.33 -54.56
N GLU A 387 10.64 -11.12 -54.14
CA GLU A 387 11.48 -9.91 -54.19
C GLU A 387 12.70 -9.98 -53.27
N LYS A 388 12.82 -11.03 -52.44
CA LYS A 388 13.86 -11.19 -51.41
C LYS A 388 13.94 -10.01 -50.45
N LYS A 389 12.81 -9.32 -50.24
CA LYS A 389 12.69 -8.24 -49.25
C LYS A 389 12.93 -8.77 -47.83
N TYR A 390 12.55 -10.02 -47.60
CA TYR A 390 12.74 -10.75 -46.34
C TYR A 390 13.06 -12.22 -46.64
N THR A 391 13.71 -12.89 -45.69
CA THR A 391 13.94 -14.35 -45.71
C THR A 391 13.08 -15.02 -44.65
N VAL A 392 12.55 -16.20 -44.97
CA VAL A 392 11.75 -17.02 -44.06
C VAL A 392 12.54 -18.29 -43.75
N SER A 393 12.54 -18.69 -42.47
CA SER A 393 13.17 -19.94 -42.05
C SER A 393 12.40 -21.15 -42.60
N ASP A 394 13.11 -22.22 -42.95
CA ASP A 394 12.50 -23.50 -43.37
C ASP A 394 11.54 -24.10 -42.32
N ASN A 395 11.70 -23.73 -41.04
CA ASN A 395 10.84 -24.17 -39.94
C ASN A 395 9.66 -23.21 -39.67
N SER A 396 9.44 -22.21 -40.53
CA SER A 396 8.32 -21.29 -40.41
C SER A 396 6.98 -21.96 -40.68
N GLN A 397 5.91 -21.43 -40.09
CA GLN A 397 4.54 -21.78 -40.47
C GLN A 397 4.20 -21.43 -41.93
N ILE A 398 4.99 -20.54 -42.55
CA ILE A 398 4.80 -20.09 -43.93
C ILE A 398 5.53 -21.06 -44.87
N ASN A 399 4.77 -21.76 -45.72
CA ASN A 399 5.32 -22.63 -46.76
C ASN A 399 5.10 -22.03 -48.15
N GLU A 400 6.19 -21.60 -48.81
CA GLU A 400 6.12 -20.92 -50.11
C GLU A 400 5.47 -21.75 -51.21
N LYS A 401 5.72 -23.06 -51.24
CA LYS A 401 5.16 -23.96 -52.26
C LYS A 401 3.65 -24.11 -52.11
N ILE A 402 3.17 -24.21 -50.87
CA ILE A 402 1.72 -24.30 -50.60
C ILE A 402 1.04 -22.99 -50.97
N MET A 403 1.63 -21.84 -50.60
CA MET A 403 1.07 -20.55 -50.98
C MET A 403 1.01 -20.36 -52.50
N GLU A 404 2.04 -20.84 -53.22
CA GLU A 404 2.08 -20.78 -54.68
C GLU A 404 0.93 -21.56 -55.33
N VAL A 405 0.64 -22.76 -54.80
CA VAL A 405 -0.51 -23.57 -55.26
C VAL A 405 -1.83 -22.85 -54.98
N ILE A 406 -2.02 -22.30 -53.78
CA ILE A 406 -3.25 -21.59 -53.39
C ILE A 406 -3.48 -20.35 -54.26
N VAL A 407 -2.44 -19.56 -54.51
CA VAL A 407 -2.57 -18.33 -55.33
C VAL A 407 -2.97 -18.64 -56.77
N ASN A 408 -2.61 -19.81 -57.29
CA ASN A 408 -2.89 -20.24 -58.66
C ASN A 408 -4.10 -21.20 -58.77
N GLU A 409 -4.87 -21.41 -57.69
CA GLU A 409 -5.91 -22.45 -57.62
C GLU A 409 -7.13 -22.12 -58.50
N ASP A 410 -7.72 -20.92 -58.34
CA ASP A 410 -8.91 -20.51 -59.09
C ASP A 410 -8.57 -19.89 -60.46
N MET A 411 -7.42 -19.22 -60.57
CA MET A 411 -6.95 -18.56 -61.80
C MET A 411 -5.44 -18.35 -61.75
N ASP A 412 -4.81 -18.19 -62.92
CA ASP A 412 -3.38 -17.87 -63.00
C ASP A 412 -3.07 -16.58 -62.21
N GLU A 413 -1.97 -16.62 -61.45
CA GLU A 413 -1.53 -15.52 -60.58
C GLU A 413 -1.55 -14.17 -61.30
N VAL A 414 -1.22 -14.08 -62.59
CA VAL A 414 -1.20 -12.83 -63.37
C VAL A 414 -2.56 -12.11 -63.33
N PHE A 415 -3.67 -12.85 -63.23
CA PHE A 415 -5.02 -12.31 -63.19
C PHE A 415 -5.55 -12.08 -61.76
N VAL A 416 -4.87 -12.60 -60.73
CA VAL A 416 -5.23 -12.37 -59.32
C VAL A 416 -4.87 -10.94 -58.90
N SER A 417 -5.87 -10.12 -58.58
CA SER A 417 -5.64 -8.73 -58.15
C SER A 417 -4.96 -8.65 -56.77
N MET A 418 -3.97 -7.76 -56.63
CA MET A 418 -3.34 -7.45 -55.34
C MET A 418 -4.15 -6.38 -54.61
N SER A 419 -5.09 -6.77 -53.75
CA SER A 419 -5.88 -5.81 -52.96
C SER A 419 -5.32 -5.57 -51.55
N VAL A 420 -5.09 -4.31 -51.22
CA VAL A 420 -4.60 -3.89 -49.88
C VAL A 420 -5.76 -3.73 -48.87
N GLY A 421 -6.99 -3.46 -49.33
CA GLY A 421 -8.21 -3.33 -48.48
C GLY A 421 -9.13 -4.55 -48.57
N TYR A 422 -10.22 -4.61 -47.79
CA TYR A 422 -11.24 -5.67 -47.89
C TYR A 422 -12.01 -5.60 -49.22
N PHE A 423 -12.52 -6.73 -49.74
CA PHE A 423 -13.03 -6.80 -51.13
C PHE A 423 -14.15 -5.80 -51.43
N ASP A 424 -14.96 -5.45 -50.43
CA ASP A 424 -16.04 -4.46 -50.53
C ASP A 424 -15.72 -3.12 -49.84
N LYS A 425 -14.51 -2.97 -49.25
CA LYS A 425 -14.04 -1.79 -48.50
C LYS A 425 -14.94 -1.36 -47.33
N ILE A 426 -15.83 -2.22 -46.84
CA ILE A 426 -16.74 -1.93 -45.73
C ILE A 426 -16.15 -2.46 -44.41
N GLY A 427 -16.21 -1.64 -43.36
CA GLY A 427 -15.74 -2.01 -42.03
C GLY A 427 -16.59 -3.11 -41.39
N VAL A 428 -15.99 -3.91 -40.50
CA VAL A 428 -16.65 -5.05 -39.85
C VAL A 428 -17.94 -4.64 -39.14
N ARG A 429 -17.94 -3.52 -38.39
CA ARG A 429 -19.13 -2.96 -37.73
C ARG A 429 -20.32 -2.77 -38.67
N THR A 430 -20.06 -2.18 -39.84
CA THR A 430 -21.10 -1.88 -40.82
C THR A 430 -21.71 -3.17 -41.41
N LYS A 431 -20.94 -4.27 -41.47
CA LYS A 431 -21.50 -5.57 -41.87
C LYS A 431 -22.46 -6.12 -40.83
N PHE A 432 -22.08 -6.07 -39.54
CA PHE A 432 -22.98 -6.43 -38.44
C PHE A 432 -24.29 -5.64 -38.49
N GLN A 433 -24.21 -4.32 -38.66
CA GLN A 433 -25.37 -3.44 -38.84
C GLN A 433 -26.27 -3.86 -40.01
N LYS A 434 -25.68 -4.05 -41.20
CA LYS A 434 -26.43 -4.44 -42.40
C LYS A 434 -27.11 -5.81 -42.26
N CYS A 435 -26.49 -6.74 -41.54
CA CYS A 435 -27.04 -8.06 -41.28
C CYS A 435 -28.02 -8.13 -40.08
N GLY A 436 -28.26 -7.01 -39.39
CA GLY A 436 -29.11 -6.94 -38.20
C GLY A 436 -28.53 -7.68 -36.98
N GLU A 437 -27.21 -7.67 -36.82
CA GLU A 437 -26.49 -8.38 -35.75
C GLU A 437 -25.72 -7.40 -34.83
N ASP A 438 -26.30 -6.23 -34.55
CA ASP A 438 -25.66 -5.19 -33.73
C ASP A 438 -25.23 -5.69 -32.34
N GLU A 439 -26.06 -6.51 -31.70
CA GLU A 439 -25.75 -7.11 -30.39
C GLU A 439 -24.47 -7.97 -30.43
N LEU A 440 -24.31 -8.79 -31.47
CA LEU A 440 -23.10 -9.59 -31.65
C LEU A 440 -21.85 -8.72 -31.80
N TYR A 441 -21.98 -7.55 -32.41
CA TYR A 441 -20.89 -6.61 -32.54
C TYR A 441 -20.56 -5.93 -31.20
N GLU A 442 -21.54 -5.23 -30.63
CA GLU A 442 -21.33 -4.31 -29.51
C GLU A 442 -20.99 -5.03 -28.21
N ILE A 443 -21.47 -6.27 -28.03
CA ILE A 443 -21.20 -7.06 -26.83
C ILE A 443 -20.06 -8.04 -27.08
N TYR A 444 -20.23 -8.95 -28.05
CA TYR A 444 -19.35 -10.12 -28.15
C TYR A 444 -18.08 -9.85 -28.95
N TYR A 445 -18.19 -9.22 -30.12
CA TYR A 445 -17.05 -8.94 -30.99
C TYR A 445 -16.10 -7.92 -30.37
N GLU A 446 -16.62 -6.80 -29.84
CA GLU A 446 -15.81 -5.77 -29.17
C GLU A 446 -15.12 -6.32 -27.91
N TYR A 447 -15.82 -7.10 -27.08
CA TYR A 447 -15.20 -7.75 -25.92
C TYR A 447 -14.06 -8.69 -26.33
N ALA A 448 -14.30 -9.61 -27.28
CA ALA A 448 -13.27 -10.55 -27.73
C ALA A 448 -12.11 -9.86 -28.50
N THR A 449 -12.35 -8.69 -29.09
CA THR A 449 -11.33 -7.87 -29.76
C THR A 449 -10.25 -7.38 -28.78
N ASN A 450 -10.59 -7.17 -27.51
CA ASN A 450 -9.61 -6.85 -26.47
C ASN A 450 -8.57 -7.97 -26.30
N PHE A 451 -8.98 -9.24 -26.40
CA PHE A 451 -8.07 -10.40 -26.31
C PHE A 451 -7.19 -10.52 -27.54
N ALA A 452 -7.75 -10.30 -28.73
CA ALA A 452 -7.00 -10.38 -29.99
C ALA A 452 -5.90 -9.30 -30.10
N HIS A 453 -6.12 -8.12 -29.53
CA HIS A 453 -5.16 -7.01 -29.58
C HIS A 453 -4.30 -6.83 -28.31
N GLY A 454 -4.51 -7.64 -27.28
CA GLY A 454 -3.76 -7.50 -26.02
C GLY A 454 -4.05 -6.18 -25.29
N ILE A 455 -5.32 -5.78 -25.23
CA ILE A 455 -5.76 -4.57 -24.51
C ILE A 455 -5.81 -4.86 -23.00
N TRP A 456 -5.54 -3.83 -22.17
CA TRP A 456 -5.38 -3.96 -20.72
C TRP A 456 -6.52 -4.69 -20.02
N GLY A 457 -7.78 -4.51 -20.45
CA GLY A 457 -8.92 -5.24 -19.88
C GLY A 457 -8.76 -6.76 -19.97
N ALA A 458 -8.39 -7.27 -21.15
CA ALA A 458 -8.13 -8.69 -21.36
C ALA A 458 -6.89 -9.16 -20.58
N ILE A 459 -5.80 -8.38 -20.60
CA ILE A 459 -4.57 -8.71 -19.84
C ILE A 459 -4.87 -8.82 -18.34
N ARG A 460 -5.60 -7.86 -17.79
CA ARG A 460 -5.99 -7.83 -16.38
C ARG A 460 -6.83 -9.06 -16.03
N GLU A 461 -7.80 -9.40 -16.86
CA GLU A 461 -8.71 -10.53 -16.62
C GLU A 461 -8.02 -11.89 -16.77
N SER A 462 -7.10 -12.05 -17.71
CA SER A 462 -6.52 -13.36 -18.04
C SER A 462 -5.15 -13.62 -17.42
N SER A 463 -4.40 -12.57 -17.05
CA SER A 463 -2.96 -12.69 -16.78
C SER A 463 -2.49 -11.93 -15.53
N MET A 464 -3.40 -11.27 -14.82
CA MET A 464 -3.11 -10.56 -13.57
C MET A 464 -4.03 -11.04 -12.44
N LEU A 465 -3.47 -11.23 -11.25
CA LEU A 465 -4.19 -11.50 -10.01
C LEU A 465 -4.32 -10.21 -9.19
N ILE A 466 -5.36 -10.10 -8.37
CA ILE A 466 -5.50 -9.00 -7.40
C ILE A 466 -4.95 -9.48 -6.06
N CYS A 467 -4.06 -8.72 -5.44
CA CYS A 467 -3.68 -8.93 -4.05
C CYS A 467 -4.80 -8.42 -3.14
N ASP A 468 -5.30 -9.23 -2.21
CA ASP A 468 -6.33 -8.77 -1.25
C ASP A 468 -5.76 -8.19 0.05
N ASN A 469 -4.42 -8.11 0.16
CA ASN A 469 -3.77 -7.51 1.31
C ASN A 469 -3.95 -5.98 1.28
N PRO A 470 -4.66 -5.38 2.26
CA PRO A 470 -4.87 -3.93 2.31
C PRO A 470 -3.57 -3.13 2.41
N ALA A 471 -2.52 -3.71 3.00
CA ALA A 471 -1.18 -3.11 3.08
C ALA A 471 -0.58 -2.83 1.68
N HIS A 472 -1.04 -3.55 0.66
CA HIS A 472 -0.58 -3.45 -0.72
C HIS A 472 -1.51 -2.63 -1.60
N THR A 473 -2.51 -1.96 -1.02
CA THR A 473 -3.49 -1.12 -1.74
C THR A 473 -4.24 -1.87 -2.85
N TYR A 474 -4.40 -3.17 -2.68
CA TYR A 474 -5.08 -4.06 -3.63
C TYR A 474 -4.49 -4.03 -5.05
N HIS A 475 -3.16 -3.97 -5.16
CA HIS A 475 -2.49 -3.91 -6.45
C HIS A 475 -2.73 -5.18 -7.30
N CYS A 476 -2.40 -5.08 -8.59
CA CYS A 476 -2.39 -6.22 -9.50
C CYS A 476 -0.98 -6.84 -9.55
N VAL A 477 -0.90 -8.17 -9.52
CA VAL A 477 0.36 -8.92 -9.66
C VAL A 477 0.26 -9.90 -10.83
N PRO A 478 1.34 -10.19 -11.57
CA PRO A 478 1.29 -11.12 -12.68
C PRO A 478 0.95 -12.56 -12.25
N ASP A 479 0.11 -13.24 -13.02
CA ASP A 479 -0.20 -14.66 -12.81
C ASP A 479 0.83 -15.57 -13.50
N TYR A 480 2.04 -15.64 -12.92
CA TYR A 480 3.13 -16.45 -13.47
C TYR A 480 2.83 -17.96 -13.57
N TYR A 481 1.85 -18.43 -12.80
CA TYR A 481 1.56 -19.86 -12.65
C TYR A 481 0.21 -20.25 -13.25
N MET A 482 -0.46 -19.34 -13.96
CA MET A 482 -1.75 -19.59 -14.62
C MET A 482 -2.81 -20.14 -13.63
N LYS A 483 -2.88 -19.53 -12.44
CA LYS A 483 -3.80 -19.92 -11.37
C LYS A 483 -5.24 -19.55 -11.68
N GLN A 484 -5.48 -18.51 -12.47
CA GLN A 484 -6.82 -18.09 -12.86
C GLN A 484 -7.19 -18.57 -14.27
N ASN A 485 -8.49 -18.70 -14.52
CA ASN A 485 -9.02 -18.96 -15.86
C ASN A 485 -10.21 -18.04 -16.17
N LEU A 486 -10.68 -18.09 -17.41
CA LEU A 486 -11.79 -17.28 -17.88
C LEU A 486 -13.10 -18.08 -17.80
N ARG A 487 -14.22 -17.37 -17.84
CA ARG A 487 -15.52 -18.01 -18.06
C ARG A 487 -15.52 -18.68 -19.44
N SER A 488 -16.26 -19.79 -19.56
CA SER A 488 -16.40 -20.58 -20.79
C SER A 488 -16.92 -19.74 -21.98
N VAL A 489 -16.37 -19.95 -23.18
CA VAL A 489 -16.94 -19.48 -24.48
C VAL A 489 -17.96 -20.47 -25.08
N PHE A 490 -18.23 -21.60 -24.41
CA PHE A 490 -18.87 -22.75 -25.04
C PHE A 490 -20.29 -22.42 -25.55
N SER A 491 -21.14 -21.85 -24.68
CA SER A 491 -22.49 -21.40 -25.04
C SER A 491 -22.48 -20.30 -26.11
N ASP A 492 -21.48 -19.41 -26.08
CA ASP A 492 -21.31 -18.38 -27.11
C ASP A 492 -20.98 -19.00 -28.48
N CYS A 493 -20.15 -20.05 -28.52
CA CYS A 493 -19.82 -20.79 -29.73
C CYS A 493 -21.03 -21.55 -30.29
N GLU A 494 -21.83 -22.18 -29.43
CA GLU A 494 -23.09 -22.83 -29.83
C GLU A 494 -24.04 -21.84 -30.50
N MET A 495 -24.21 -20.66 -29.90
CA MET A 495 -25.04 -19.59 -30.47
C MET A 495 -24.59 -19.22 -31.88
N VAL A 496 -23.29 -18.99 -32.10
CA VAL A 496 -22.76 -18.61 -33.43
C VAL A 496 -22.93 -19.75 -34.43
N MET A 497 -22.73 -20.99 -34.00
CA MET A 497 -22.91 -22.16 -34.86
C MET A 497 -24.38 -22.35 -35.28
N LYS A 498 -25.34 -22.19 -34.35
CA LYS A 498 -26.78 -22.18 -34.67
C LYS A 498 -27.12 -21.07 -35.66
N LYS A 499 -26.70 -19.83 -35.38
CA LYS A 499 -26.90 -18.70 -36.28
C LYS A 499 -26.29 -18.93 -37.67
N THR A 500 -25.17 -19.65 -37.75
CA THR A 500 -24.54 -20.03 -39.02
C THR A 500 -25.42 -21.01 -39.78
N PHE A 501 -25.96 -22.03 -39.11
CA PHE A 501 -26.92 -22.96 -39.69
C PHE A 501 -28.19 -22.26 -40.18
N ASP A 502 -28.75 -21.36 -39.39
CA ASP A 502 -29.94 -20.58 -39.76
C ASP A 502 -29.69 -19.73 -41.01
N ALA A 503 -28.50 -19.13 -41.13
CA ALA A 503 -28.13 -18.31 -42.26
C ALA A 503 -28.03 -19.11 -43.58
N ILE A 504 -27.68 -20.39 -43.52
CA ILE A 504 -27.54 -21.25 -44.71
C ILE A 504 -28.79 -22.10 -45.00
N ALA A 505 -29.77 -22.12 -44.10
CA ALA A 505 -30.99 -22.92 -44.20
C ALA A 505 -31.83 -22.65 -45.45
N SER A 506 -31.78 -21.44 -46.00
CA SER A 506 -32.48 -21.13 -47.25
C SER A 506 -31.80 -21.73 -48.50
N TYR A 507 -30.60 -22.27 -48.37
CA TYR A 507 -29.78 -22.76 -49.48
C TYR A 507 -29.37 -24.24 -49.36
N ILE A 508 -29.20 -24.73 -48.12
CA ILE A 508 -28.83 -26.11 -47.81
C ILE A 508 -29.99 -26.78 -47.08
N GLU A 509 -30.32 -28.01 -47.50
CA GLU A 509 -31.32 -28.84 -46.83
C GLU A 509 -30.76 -29.42 -45.53
N PHE A 510 -31.55 -29.35 -44.45
CA PHE A 510 -31.17 -29.83 -43.12
C PHE A 510 -31.82 -31.18 -42.82
N PRO A 511 -31.19 -32.03 -42.00
CA PRO A 511 -31.77 -33.30 -41.61
C PRO A 511 -32.97 -33.13 -40.68
N ASP A 512 -33.94 -34.04 -40.76
CA ASP A 512 -35.19 -34.02 -39.97
C ASP A 512 -34.99 -33.96 -38.45
N PHE A 513 -33.84 -34.45 -37.94
CA PHE A 513 -33.52 -34.42 -36.52
C PHE A 513 -33.10 -33.04 -36.00
N TYR A 514 -32.83 -32.09 -36.90
CA TYR A 514 -32.47 -30.72 -36.56
C TYR A 514 -33.62 -29.77 -36.91
N SER A 515 -34.26 -29.24 -35.86
CA SER A 515 -35.25 -28.17 -35.99
C SER A 515 -34.55 -26.82 -35.84
N ILE A 516 -34.70 -25.96 -36.85
CA ILE A 516 -34.22 -24.56 -36.84
C ILE A 516 -35.09 -23.73 -35.89
#